data_AF-A0AAD8A7U3-F1
#
_entry.id   AF-A0AAD8A7U3-F1
#
_cell.length_a   1.000
_cell.length_b   1.000
_cell.length_c   1.000
_cell.angle_alpha   90.00
_cell.angle_beta   90.00
_cell.angle_gamma   90.00
#
_symmetry.space_group_name_H-M   'P 1'
#
loop_
_entity.id
_entity.type
_entity.pdbx_description
1 polymer ?
#
loop_
_entity_poly.entity_id
_entity_poly.type
_entity_poly.pdbx_seq_one_letter_code
_entity_poly.pdbx_strand_id
1 'polypeptide(L)'
;MNVLEKLAAGRRHTSDIFFAEGNILVTATRRQGVVVVDDEDLCHQLVKKFQCHVCGSSQQFDTLMQFEQHYNSSHRYSCSECKKQFNSPHLLDLHVSETHDSFFKALATRKPMYQCFLQECGSVFSSAQE
;
A
#
# COMPACT_ATOMS: atom_id res chain seq x y z
N MET A 1 -47.02 31.02 -25.81
CA MET A 1 -45.95 30.24 -26.50
C MET A 1 -45.23 29.43 -25.44
N ASN A 2 -45.37 28.11 -25.49
CA ASN A 2 -45.16 27.19 -24.39
C ASN A 2 -43.66 26.92 -24.15
N VAL A 3 -43.15 27.15 -22.94
CA VAL A 3 -41.71 27.02 -22.61
C VAL A 3 -41.21 25.59 -22.85
N LEU A 4 -42.11 24.60 -22.73
CA LEU A 4 -41.82 23.19 -22.96
C LEU A 4 -41.47 22.87 -24.42
N GLU A 5 -42.04 23.58 -25.40
CA GLU A 5 -41.72 23.37 -26.83
C GLU A 5 -40.31 23.86 -27.19
N LYS A 6 -39.77 24.86 -26.47
CA LYS A 6 -38.41 25.38 -26.70
C LYS A 6 -37.32 24.50 -26.10
N LEU A 7 -37.62 23.80 -25.00
CA LEU A 7 -36.64 23.04 -24.24
C LEU A 7 -36.62 21.56 -24.62
N ALA A 8 -37.75 20.97 -25.02
CA ALA A 8 -37.88 19.55 -25.36
C ALA A 8 -37.42 19.21 -26.80
N ALA A 9 -36.24 19.67 -27.22
CA ALA A 9 -35.66 19.31 -28.51
C ALA A 9 -34.71 18.09 -28.37
N GLY A 10 -35.28 16.91 -28.14
CA GLY A 10 -34.58 15.61 -28.25
C GLY A 10 -33.17 15.53 -27.61
N ARG A 11 -32.28 14.71 -28.18
CA ARG A 11 -30.86 14.71 -27.83
C ARG A 11 -30.18 15.90 -28.48
N ARG A 12 -29.72 16.86 -27.67
CA ARG A 12 -28.94 18.01 -28.12
C ARG A 12 -27.45 17.65 -28.21
N HIS A 13 -26.79 18.14 -29.25
CA HIS A 13 -25.34 17.97 -29.39
C HIS A 13 -24.60 18.83 -28.37
N THR A 14 -23.39 18.44 -27.96
CA THR A 14 -22.60 19.15 -26.94
C THR A 14 -22.21 20.58 -27.34
N SER A 15 -22.28 20.90 -28.63
CA SER A 15 -22.08 22.25 -29.18
C SER A 15 -23.38 23.02 -29.41
N ASP A 16 -24.52 22.56 -28.90
CA ASP A 16 -25.78 23.32 -28.92
C ASP A 16 -25.64 24.59 -28.06
N ILE A 17 -26.25 25.68 -28.53
CA ILE A 17 -26.32 26.98 -27.87
C ILE A 17 -26.88 26.84 -26.46
N PHE A 18 -27.80 25.89 -26.23
CA PHE A 18 -28.32 25.58 -24.90
C PHE A 18 -27.22 25.26 -23.88
N PHE A 19 -26.10 24.64 -24.29
CA PHE A 19 -24.99 24.31 -23.42
C PHE A 19 -23.88 25.36 -23.41
N ALA A 20 -23.98 26.44 -24.19
CA ALA A 20 -22.89 27.42 -24.36
C ALA A 20 -22.48 28.06 -23.03
N GLU A 21 -23.44 28.44 -22.19
CA GLU A 21 -23.18 29.05 -20.89
C GLU A 21 -22.48 28.08 -19.92
N GLY A 22 -22.93 26.82 -19.86
CA GLY A 22 -22.29 25.78 -19.06
C GLY A 22 -20.90 25.39 -19.58
N ASN A 23 -20.71 25.36 -20.90
CA ASN A 23 -19.42 25.08 -21.52
C ASN A 23 -18.37 26.15 -21.21
N ILE A 24 -18.77 27.44 -21.13
CA ILE A 24 -17.88 28.53 -20.71
C ILE A 24 -17.40 28.33 -19.27
N LEU A 25 -18.28 27.92 -18.36
CA LEU A 25 -17.90 27.63 -16.97
C LEU A 25 -16.94 26.44 -16.88
N VAL A 26 -17.22 25.35 -17.61
CA VAL A 26 -16.37 24.15 -17.63
C VAL A 26 -14.99 24.44 -18.24
N THR A 27 -14.90 25.30 -19.25
CA THR A 27 -13.60 25.72 -19.82
C THR A 27 -12.85 26.70 -18.93
N ALA A 28 -13.55 27.56 -18.17
CA ALA A 28 -12.94 28.46 -17.19
C ALA A 28 -12.35 27.71 -15.98
N THR A 29 -12.99 26.63 -15.55
CA THR A 29 -12.47 25.78 -14.47
C THR A 29 -11.58 24.67 -15.03
N ARG A 30 -10.28 24.94 -15.16
CA ARG A 30 -9.31 23.86 -15.38
C ARG A 30 -9.36 22.94 -14.16
N ARG A 31 -9.73 21.66 -14.34
CA ARG A 31 -9.46 20.62 -13.34
C ARG A 31 -7.95 20.54 -13.16
N GLN A 32 -7.38 21.33 -12.24
CA GLN A 32 -6.20 20.90 -11.53
C GLN A 32 -6.63 19.60 -10.85
N GLY A 33 -5.93 18.50 -11.13
CA GLY A 33 -6.28 17.20 -10.56
C GLY A 33 -6.33 17.27 -9.03
N VAL A 34 -6.73 16.17 -8.39
CA VAL A 34 -6.55 16.07 -6.94
C VAL A 34 -5.04 16.15 -6.67
N VAL A 35 -4.57 17.34 -6.32
CA VAL A 35 -3.25 17.54 -5.75
C VAL A 35 -3.37 17.07 -4.32
N VAL A 36 -2.77 15.92 -4.04
CA VAL A 36 -2.48 15.52 -2.68
C VAL A 36 -1.46 16.55 -2.19
N VAL A 37 -1.92 17.50 -1.37
CA VAL A 37 -1.01 18.41 -0.71
C VAL A 37 -0.32 17.58 0.36
N ASP A 38 0.99 17.44 0.24
CA ASP A 38 1.78 16.70 1.21
C ASP A 38 1.91 17.57 2.47
N ASP A 39 1.00 17.36 3.42
CA ASP A 39 0.96 18.06 4.70
C ASP A 39 2.04 17.54 5.68
N GLU A 40 2.96 16.66 5.26
CA GLU A 40 4.04 16.15 6.12
C GLU A 40 4.88 17.26 6.75
N ASP A 41 5.03 18.41 6.08
CA ASP A 41 5.76 19.57 6.61
C ASP A 41 5.11 20.20 7.86
N LEU A 42 3.80 20.07 8.05
CA LEU A 42 3.13 20.53 9.27
C LEU A 42 3.51 19.65 10.48
N CYS A 43 3.76 18.36 10.25
CA CYS A 43 4.14 17.41 11.29
C CYS A 43 5.59 17.65 11.79
N HIS A 44 6.49 18.08 10.89
CA HIS A 44 7.88 18.42 11.24
C HIS A 44 8.01 19.58 12.25
N GLN A 45 7.03 20.48 12.33
CA GLN A 45 7.04 21.58 13.30
C GLN A 45 6.71 21.11 14.73
N LEU A 46 5.91 20.06 14.86
CA LEU A 46 5.43 19.53 16.15
C LEU A 46 6.37 18.46 16.73
N VAL A 47 7.05 17.70 15.87
CA VAL A 47 7.91 16.58 16.30
C VAL A 47 9.31 16.76 15.71
N LYS A 48 10.22 17.33 16.52
CA LYS A 48 11.64 17.51 16.12
C LYS A 48 12.45 16.21 16.12
N LYS A 49 12.08 15.26 16.97
CA LYS A 49 12.75 13.97 17.14
C LYS A 49 11.72 12.91 17.47
N PHE A 50 11.86 11.72 16.89
CA PHE A 50 10.96 10.60 17.15
C PHE A 50 11.73 9.29 17.21
N GLN A 51 11.17 8.30 17.90
CA GLN A 51 11.85 7.06 18.24
C GLN A 51 11.13 5.84 17.67
N CYS A 52 11.88 4.80 17.34
CA CYS A 52 11.31 3.54 16.91
C CYS A 52 10.79 2.74 18.12
N HIS A 53 9.48 2.55 18.21
CA HIS A 53 8.87 1.73 19.26
C HIS A 53 8.87 0.23 18.94
N VAL A 54 9.36 -0.19 17.76
CA VAL A 54 9.29 -1.59 17.31
C VAL A 54 10.50 -2.42 17.78
N CYS A 55 11.73 -1.90 17.66
CA CYS A 55 12.94 -2.61 18.10
C CYS A 55 13.25 -2.43 19.60
N GLY A 56 12.52 -1.56 20.32
CA GLY A 56 12.92 -1.13 21.66
C GLY A 56 14.28 -0.42 21.69
N SER A 57 14.82 -0.04 20.52
CA SER A 57 16.08 0.70 20.45
C SER A 57 15.82 2.16 20.76
N SER A 58 16.66 2.75 21.63
CA SER A 58 16.62 4.17 21.96
C SER A 58 17.13 5.08 20.82
N GLN A 59 17.04 4.63 19.57
CA GLN A 59 17.43 5.43 18.40
C GLN A 59 16.39 6.53 18.19
N GLN A 60 16.89 7.77 18.13
CA GLN A 60 16.10 8.94 17.81
C GLN A 60 16.42 9.38 16.39
N PHE A 61 15.38 9.69 15.62
CA PHE A 61 15.45 10.15 14.25
C PHE A 61 15.02 11.61 14.18
N ASP A 62 15.79 12.40 13.43
CA ASP A 62 15.52 13.84 13.24
C ASP A 62 14.67 14.10 11.97
N THR A 63 14.63 13.14 11.04
CA THR A 63 13.90 13.26 9.76
C THR A 63 13.14 11.97 9.45
N LEU A 64 11.97 12.09 8.79
CA LEU A 64 11.16 10.94 8.33
C LEU A 64 11.99 9.98 7.47
N MET A 65 12.78 10.51 6.54
CA MET A 65 13.63 9.69 5.67
C MET A 65 14.59 8.76 6.44
N GLN A 66 15.23 9.23 7.53
CA GLN A 66 16.12 8.39 8.33
C GLN A 66 15.37 7.27 9.04
N PHE A 67 14.18 7.57 9.56
CA PHE A 67 13.32 6.56 10.18
C PHE A 67 12.81 5.54 9.17
N GLU A 68 12.40 5.97 7.97
CA GLU A 68 11.98 5.07 6.90
C GLU A 68 13.12 4.14 6.49
N GLN A 69 14.35 4.64 6.38
CA GLN A 69 15.52 3.81 6.09
C GLN A 69 15.80 2.79 7.21
N HIS A 70 15.70 3.21 8.47
CA HIS A 70 15.79 2.31 9.62
C HIS A 70 14.68 1.24 9.60
N TYR A 71 13.44 1.66 9.36
CA TYR A 71 12.30 0.76 9.29
C TYR A 71 12.45 -0.23 8.13
N ASN A 72 12.87 0.23 6.96
CA ASN A 72 13.08 -0.61 5.78
C ASN A 72 14.23 -1.60 5.95
N SER A 73 15.24 -1.28 6.76
CA SER A 73 16.35 -2.19 7.04
C SER A 73 16.09 -3.16 8.19
N SER A 74 15.34 -2.73 9.21
CA SER A 74 15.21 -3.46 10.48
C SER A 74 13.84 -4.08 10.72
N HIS A 75 12.79 -3.53 10.12
CA HIS A 75 11.39 -3.86 10.46
C HIS A 75 10.53 -4.25 9.25
N ARG A 76 11.03 -4.03 8.03
CA ARG A 76 10.33 -4.29 6.77
C ARG A 76 9.68 -5.67 6.71
N TYR A 77 10.41 -6.69 7.18
CA TYR A 77 9.97 -8.09 7.12
C TYR A 77 9.83 -8.66 8.54
N SER A 78 9.03 -8.00 9.38
CA SER A 78 8.67 -8.50 10.71
C SER A 78 7.38 -9.31 10.69
N CYS A 79 7.37 -10.46 11.35
CA CYS A 79 6.16 -11.27 11.54
C CYS A 79 5.18 -10.58 12.49
N SER A 80 3.90 -10.47 12.11
CA SER A 80 2.87 -9.84 12.94
C SER A 80 2.61 -10.58 14.24
N GLU A 81 2.67 -11.91 14.20
CA GLU A 81 2.31 -12.81 15.30
C GLU A 81 3.42 -12.92 16.34
N CYS A 82 4.65 -13.23 15.93
CA CYS A 82 5.76 -13.48 16.86
C CYS A 82 6.82 -12.38 16.89
N LYS A 83 6.66 -11.31 16.11
CA LYS A 83 7.59 -10.16 16.02
C LYS A 83 9.03 -10.50 15.62
N LYS A 84 9.29 -11.72 15.13
CA LYS A 84 10.58 -12.08 14.52
C LYS A 84 10.84 -11.27 13.26
N GLN A 85 12.09 -10.89 13.03
CA GLN A 85 12.53 -10.09 11.90
C GLN A 85 13.30 -10.95 10.91
N PHE A 86 13.06 -10.73 9.63
CA PHE A 86 13.72 -11.43 8.52
C PHE A 86 14.39 -10.42 7.59
N ASN A 87 15.37 -10.89 6.83
CA ASN A 87 16.17 -10.11 5.88
C ASN A 87 15.62 -10.18 4.44
N SER A 88 14.61 -11.01 4.19
CA SER A 88 14.00 -11.22 2.88
C SER A 88 12.48 -11.43 3.01
N PRO A 89 11.68 -10.95 2.05
CA PRO A 89 10.24 -11.23 2.03
C PRO A 89 9.96 -12.74 1.91
N HIS A 90 10.77 -13.47 1.14
CA HIS A 90 10.63 -14.92 0.97
C HIS A 90 10.76 -15.67 2.30
N LEU A 91 11.75 -15.30 3.12
CA LEU A 91 11.97 -15.93 4.42
C LEU A 91 10.85 -15.62 5.42
N LEU A 92 10.27 -14.41 5.35
CA LEU A 92 9.09 -14.08 6.15
C LEU A 92 7.89 -14.94 5.74
N ASP A 93 7.66 -15.10 4.44
CA ASP A 93 6.54 -15.90 3.92
C ASP A 93 6.65 -17.37 4.35
N LEU A 94 7.83 -17.98 4.17
CA LEU A 94 8.12 -19.34 4.65
C LEU A 94 7.89 -19.49 6.15
N HIS A 95 8.36 -18.51 6.94
CA HIS A 95 8.14 -18.54 8.37
C HIS A 95 6.65 -18.52 8.73
N VAL A 96 5.87 -17.65 8.09
CA VAL A 96 4.44 -17.54 8.35
C VAL A 96 3.72 -18.83 7.95
N SER A 97 4.01 -19.40 6.78
CA SER A 97 3.41 -20.66 6.34
C SER A 97 3.80 -21.83 7.25
N GLU A 98 5.08 -21.99 7.59
CA GLU A 98 5.54 -23.17 8.33
C GLU A 98 5.18 -23.10 9.83
N THR A 99 5.20 -21.89 10.41
CA THR A 99 5.05 -21.71 11.86
C THR A 99 3.63 -21.36 12.26
N HIS A 100 3.01 -20.41 11.55
CA HIS A 100 1.77 -19.76 11.94
C HIS A 100 0.55 -20.28 11.16
N ASP A 101 0.74 -20.92 10.01
CA ASP A 101 -0.35 -21.56 9.28
C ASP A 101 -0.62 -22.99 9.80
N SER A 102 -1.74 -23.15 10.50
CA SER A 102 -2.20 -24.46 10.96
C SER A 102 -2.60 -25.39 9.81
N PHE A 103 -3.06 -24.81 8.70
CA PHE A 103 -3.43 -25.57 7.51
C PHE A 103 -2.20 -26.17 6.83
N PHE A 104 -1.10 -25.41 6.77
CA PHE A 104 0.19 -25.91 6.28
C PHE A 104 0.63 -27.17 7.03
N LYS A 105 0.58 -27.16 8.37
CA LYS A 105 0.94 -28.33 9.20
C LYS A 105 0.06 -29.55 8.89
N ALA A 106 -1.24 -29.36 8.67
CA ALA A 106 -2.13 -30.45 8.31
C ALA A 106 -1.79 -31.03 6.92
N LEU A 107 -1.52 -30.18 5.93
CA LEU A 107 -1.17 -30.60 4.57
C LEU A 107 0.21 -31.25 4.48
N ALA A 108 1.19 -30.78 5.24
CA ALA A 108 2.55 -31.31 5.26
C ALA A 108 2.61 -32.79 5.67
N THR A 109 1.60 -33.30 6.38
CA THR A 109 1.51 -34.74 6.70
C THR A 109 1.17 -35.62 5.50
N ARG A 110 0.56 -35.04 4.44
CA ARG A 110 0.05 -35.76 3.28
C ARG A 110 0.83 -35.48 2.00
N LYS A 111 1.50 -34.33 1.91
CA LYS A 111 2.22 -33.86 0.72
C LYS A 111 3.48 -33.09 1.13
N PRO A 112 4.54 -33.11 0.29
CA PRO A 112 5.68 -32.23 0.50
C PRO A 112 5.24 -30.77 0.33
N MET A 113 5.58 -29.93 1.30
CA MET A 113 5.13 -28.54 1.37
C MET A 113 6.26 -27.55 1.67
N TYR A 114 7.40 -28.01 2.18
CA TYR A 114 8.51 -27.14 2.56
C TYR A 114 9.24 -26.65 1.34
N GLN A 115 9.57 -25.36 1.28
CA GLN A 115 10.27 -24.77 0.14
C GLN A 115 11.68 -24.36 0.55
N CYS A 116 12.58 -24.29 -0.43
CA CYS A 116 13.95 -23.86 -0.19
C CYS A 116 14.01 -22.40 0.31
N PHE A 117 14.99 -22.09 1.16
CA PHE A 117 15.28 -20.71 1.58
C PHE A 117 15.73 -19.81 0.43
N LEU A 118 16.19 -20.37 -0.68
CA LEU A 118 16.53 -19.64 -1.89
C LEU A 118 15.26 -19.42 -2.73
N GLN A 119 14.87 -18.16 -2.92
CA GLN A 119 13.67 -17.79 -3.69
C GLN A 119 13.69 -18.29 -5.14
N GLU A 120 14.89 -18.44 -5.73
CA GLU A 120 15.07 -18.94 -7.09
C GLU A 120 15.01 -20.47 -7.20
N CYS A 121 15.01 -21.19 -6.08
CA CYS A 121 14.94 -22.64 -6.05
C CYS A 121 13.48 -23.10 -5.93
N GLY A 122 12.96 -23.72 -6.99
CA GLY A 122 11.58 -24.26 -7.02
C GLY A 122 11.40 -25.64 -6.39
N SER A 123 12.41 -26.16 -5.67
CA SER A 123 12.35 -27.47 -5.06
C SER A 123 11.44 -27.47 -3.82
N VAL A 124 10.67 -28.55 -3.68
CA VAL A 124 9.75 -28.76 -2.55
C VAL A 124 10.14 -30.04 -1.82
N PHE A 125 10.19 -29.96 -0.49
CA PHE A 125 10.69 -30.99 0.41
C PHE A 125 9.59 -31.48 1.36
N SER A 126 9.83 -32.66 1.92
CA SER A 126 8.90 -33.32 2.85
C SER A 126 9.12 -32.88 4.30
N SER A 127 10.32 -32.38 4.62
CA SER A 127 10.67 -31.83 5.92
C SER A 127 11.39 -30.48 5.80
N ALA A 128 11.47 -29.75 6.91
CA ALA A 128 12.16 -28.46 6.99
C ALA A 128 13.70 -28.58 7.07
N GLN A 129 14.24 -29.81 7.18
CA GLN A 129 15.67 -30.08 7.41
C GLN A 129 16.39 -30.57 6.13
N GLU A 130 15.63 -30.82 5.07
CA GLU A 130 16.08 -31.24 3.74
C GLU A 130 16.24 -30.04 2.81
#